data_AF-A0A260UPB1-F1
#
_entry.id   AF-A0A260UPB1-F1
#
_cell.length_a   1.000
_cell.length_b   1.000
_cell.length_c   1.000
_cell.angle_alpha   90.00
_cell.angle_beta   90.00
_cell.angle_gamma   90.00
#
_symmetry.space_group_name_H-M   'P 1'
#
loop_
_entity.id
_entity.type
_entity.pdbx_description
1 polymer ?
#
loop_
_entity_poly.entity_id
_entity_poly.type
_entity_poly.pdbx_seq_one_letter_code
_entity_poly.pdbx_strand_id
1 'polypeptide(L)'
;MSDVALLSEATTSTLSRLWFDSAWLDKISGTTLQSLLAVIPGLMDYVSHRSRTRRIDNALRQCVDIGLEVSATTIDALVRQGSGIHVATALAAAASVVHGDHRSAYAKLTRCWGAQPDAALDALFNSGPEALLSDPASFVTHAARMVETNTGNENSLHRTVGSGILVHKLTKMEGAPPIATSHETPQRSSAFSYRSAAIGVILNSDDIAESVRYRSNLESSSLLQRNEIWSMASYSTDLIQTSDFSIPSTLSLSDTANIVLSDVNSRSEAYLHYLITAAIPAVLAHDPKFGHAKARLIEALELRIDHGISDRNALTACIALLKRIS
;
A
#
# COMPACT_ATOMS: atom_id res chain seq x y z
N MET A 1 34.27 0.43 -27.52
CA MET A 1 34.86 1.18 -26.39
C MET A 1 35.20 2.62 -26.77
N SER A 2 35.85 2.86 -27.91
CA SER A 2 36.21 4.22 -28.35
C SER A 2 35.01 5.14 -28.57
N ASP A 3 33.94 4.64 -29.21
CA ASP A 3 32.72 5.44 -29.44
C ASP A 3 31.99 5.77 -28.14
N VAL A 4 31.97 4.84 -27.19
CA VAL A 4 31.41 5.05 -25.85
C VAL A 4 32.23 6.11 -25.11
N ALA A 5 33.57 6.05 -25.17
CA ALA A 5 34.45 7.05 -24.56
C ALA A 5 34.21 8.45 -25.12
N LEU A 6 34.07 8.54 -26.45
CA LEU A 6 33.82 9.79 -27.16
C LEU A 6 32.45 10.38 -26.80
N LEU A 7 31.40 9.56 -26.86
CA LEU A 7 30.01 10.01 -26.66
C LEU A 7 29.67 10.28 -25.19
N SER A 8 30.28 9.53 -24.25
CA SER A 8 30.02 9.69 -22.81
C SER A 8 31.03 10.60 -22.12
N GLU A 9 31.96 11.19 -22.87
CA GLU A 9 33.09 12.00 -22.37
C GLU A 9 33.92 11.31 -21.26
N ALA A 10 33.84 9.98 -21.16
CA ALA A 10 34.55 9.21 -20.15
C ALA A 10 35.92 8.80 -20.70
N THR A 11 36.96 8.87 -19.88
CA THR A 11 38.30 8.45 -20.32
C THR A 11 38.31 6.95 -20.65
N THR A 12 39.02 6.57 -21.70
CA THR A 12 39.22 5.16 -22.09
C THR A 12 39.82 4.33 -20.96
N SER A 13 40.67 4.91 -20.11
CA SER A 13 41.19 4.28 -18.90
C SER A 13 40.12 3.99 -17.85
N THR A 14 39.17 4.90 -17.64
CA THR A 14 38.04 4.71 -16.74
C THR A 14 37.12 3.61 -17.25
N LEU A 15 36.79 3.63 -18.54
CA LEU A 15 35.95 2.61 -19.16
C LEU A 15 36.60 1.23 -19.11
N SER A 16 37.89 1.13 -19.45
CA SER A 16 38.64 -0.13 -19.37
C SER A 16 38.60 -0.70 -17.95
N ARG A 17 38.82 0.12 -16.92
CA ARG A 17 38.73 -0.32 -15.52
C ARG A 17 37.34 -0.84 -15.14
N LEU A 18 36.28 -0.18 -15.61
CA LEU A 18 34.91 -0.57 -15.30
C LEU A 18 34.46 -1.82 -16.09
N TRP A 19 34.89 -1.96 -17.35
CA TRP A 19 34.43 -3.03 -18.25
C TRP A 19 34.85 -4.44 -17.80
N PHE A 20 35.98 -4.54 -17.09
CA PHE A 20 36.52 -5.81 -16.59
C PHE A 20 36.19 -6.07 -15.11
N ASP A 21 35.52 -5.15 -14.43
CA ASP A 21 35.19 -5.29 -13.01
C ASP A 21 33.74 -5.71 -12.83
N SER A 22 33.50 -6.92 -12.34
CA SER A 22 32.13 -7.40 -12.09
C SER A 22 31.36 -6.58 -11.05
N ALA A 23 32.05 -5.79 -10.22
CA ALA A 23 31.51 -4.88 -9.21
C ALA A 23 31.62 -3.39 -9.63
N TRP A 24 31.78 -3.11 -10.92
CA TRP A 24 32.00 -1.73 -11.42
C TRP A 24 30.91 -0.73 -10.99
N LEU A 25 29.66 -1.18 -10.88
CA LEU A 25 28.54 -0.33 -10.45
C LEU A 25 28.66 0.16 -9.01
N ASP A 26 29.43 -0.52 -8.17
CA ASP A 26 29.67 -0.12 -6.78
C ASP A 26 30.78 0.94 -6.66
N LYS A 27 31.55 1.14 -7.75
CA LYS A 27 32.79 1.94 -7.76
C LYS A 27 32.71 3.14 -8.71
N ILE A 28 31.69 3.19 -9.56
CA ILE A 28 31.48 4.29 -10.50
C ILE A 28 30.89 5.50 -9.77
N SER A 29 31.34 6.70 -10.13
CA SER A 29 30.74 7.94 -9.63
C SER A 29 29.37 8.19 -10.27
N GLY A 30 28.50 8.95 -9.60
CA GLY A 30 27.18 9.28 -10.13
C GLY A 30 27.24 10.02 -11.47
N THR A 31 28.20 10.92 -11.65
CA THR A 31 28.38 11.70 -12.89
C THR A 31 28.80 10.84 -14.07
N THR A 32 29.77 9.94 -13.87
CA THR A 32 30.21 9.00 -14.92
C THR A 32 29.09 8.00 -15.23
N LEU A 33 28.33 7.53 -14.24
CA LEU A 33 27.19 6.66 -14.47
C LEU A 33 26.12 7.34 -15.33
N GLN A 34 25.73 8.58 -15.02
CA GLN A 34 24.75 9.33 -15.82
C GLN A 34 25.21 9.51 -17.27
N SER A 35 26.50 9.82 -17.47
CA SER A 35 27.06 9.99 -18.81
C SER A 35 27.05 8.69 -19.61
N LEU A 36 27.27 7.54 -18.96
CA LEU A 36 27.16 6.23 -19.61
C LEU A 36 25.71 5.83 -19.89
N LEU A 37 24.78 6.15 -18.98
CA LEU A 37 23.35 5.88 -19.16
C LEU A 37 22.78 6.60 -20.39
N ALA A 38 23.27 7.82 -20.68
CA ALA A 38 22.85 8.59 -21.84
C ALA A 38 23.31 8.00 -23.19
N VAL A 39 24.35 7.16 -23.18
CA VAL A 39 25.09 6.76 -24.39
C VAL A 39 24.99 5.26 -24.67
N ILE A 40 24.82 4.43 -23.65
CA ILE A 40 24.78 2.97 -23.77
C ILE A 40 23.34 2.48 -23.71
N PRO A 41 22.75 2.05 -24.85
CA PRO A 41 21.41 1.49 -24.86
C PRO A 41 21.30 0.28 -23.92
N GLY A 42 20.20 0.19 -23.17
CA GLY A 42 19.94 -0.89 -22.21
C GLY A 42 20.74 -0.82 -20.90
N LEU A 43 21.68 0.12 -20.74
CA LEU A 43 22.41 0.25 -19.48
C LEU A 43 21.50 0.68 -18.34
N MET A 44 20.52 1.55 -18.61
CA MET A 44 19.52 1.97 -17.63
C MET A 44 18.71 0.79 -17.09
N ASP A 45 18.30 -0.11 -17.97
CA ASP A 45 17.57 -1.33 -17.59
C ASP A 45 18.47 -2.27 -16.78
N TYR A 46 19.72 -2.46 -17.21
CA TYR A 46 20.70 -3.26 -16.48
C TYR A 46 20.94 -2.73 -15.06
N VAL A 47 21.18 -1.42 -14.91
CA VAL A 47 21.42 -0.77 -13.61
C VAL A 47 20.19 -0.89 -12.71
N SER A 48 19.00 -0.67 -13.27
CA SER A 48 17.74 -0.79 -12.56
C SER A 48 17.51 -2.23 -12.07
N HIS A 49 17.79 -3.22 -12.92
CA HIS A 49 17.65 -4.64 -12.59
C HIS A 49 18.65 -5.07 -11.52
N ARG A 50 19.94 -4.70 -11.65
CA ARG A 50 20.96 -5.01 -10.65
C ARG A 50 20.69 -4.33 -9.31
N SER A 51 20.26 -3.06 -9.34
CA SER A 51 19.90 -2.32 -8.12
C SER A 51 18.73 -2.97 -7.39
N ARG A 52 17.73 -3.45 -8.14
CA ARG A 52 16.59 -4.20 -7.58
C ARG A 52 17.05 -5.52 -6.96
N THR A 53 17.84 -6.30 -7.68
CA THR A 53 18.38 -7.58 -7.20
C THR A 53 19.16 -7.39 -5.90
N ARG A 54 20.10 -6.43 -5.87
CA ARG A 54 20.89 -6.12 -4.68
C ARG A 54 20.03 -5.70 -3.48
N ARG A 55 18.94 -4.95 -3.71
CA ARG A 55 18.01 -4.56 -2.65
C ARG A 55 17.26 -5.78 -2.08
N ILE A 56 16.82 -6.69 -2.94
CA ILE A 56 16.21 -7.96 -2.53
C ILE A 56 17.22 -8.79 -1.74
N ASP A 57 18.43 -9.00 -2.26
CA ASP A 57 19.48 -9.79 -1.58
C ASP A 57 19.87 -9.21 -0.22
N ASN A 58 19.87 -7.88 -0.10
CA ASN A 58 20.13 -7.23 1.18
C ASN A 58 18.96 -7.41 2.16
N ALA A 59 17.72 -7.28 1.70
CA ALA A 59 16.54 -7.50 2.54
C ALA A 59 16.43 -8.97 2.99
N LEU A 60 16.74 -9.91 2.09
CA LEU A 60 16.83 -11.34 2.40
C LEU A 60 17.86 -11.64 3.46
N ARG A 61 19.08 -11.10 3.33
CA ARG A 61 20.12 -11.25 4.37
C ARG A 61 19.65 -10.71 5.72
N GLN A 62 19.01 -9.54 5.75
CA GLN A 62 18.45 -8.98 6.98
C GLN A 62 17.37 -9.89 7.61
N CYS A 63 16.52 -10.52 6.79
CA CYS A 63 15.55 -11.50 7.28
C CYS A 63 16.23 -12.76 7.86
N VAL A 64 17.21 -13.31 7.14
CA VAL A 64 17.96 -14.50 7.59
C VAL A 64 18.72 -14.23 8.89
N ASP A 65 19.39 -13.08 9.00
CA ASP A 65 20.19 -12.70 10.18
C ASP A 65 19.36 -12.62 11.47
N ILE A 66 18.04 -12.42 11.36
CA ILE A 66 17.11 -12.37 12.50
C ILE A 66 16.20 -13.61 12.58
N GLY A 67 16.46 -14.64 11.78
CA GLY A 67 15.75 -15.91 11.81
C GLY A 67 14.41 -15.94 11.09
N LEU A 68 14.12 -15.00 10.19
CA LEU A 68 12.95 -15.09 9.30
C LEU A 68 13.28 -15.95 8.08
N GLU A 69 12.51 -17.01 7.90
CA GLU A 69 12.57 -17.85 6.70
C GLU A 69 11.65 -17.29 5.61
N VAL A 70 12.21 -17.07 4.42
CA VAL A 70 11.53 -16.41 3.30
C VAL A 70 11.37 -17.38 2.14
N SER A 71 10.16 -17.43 1.57
CA SER A 71 9.82 -18.29 0.44
C SER A 71 10.41 -17.75 -0.86
N ALA A 72 11.41 -18.44 -1.42
CA ALA A 72 12.01 -18.10 -2.72
C ALA A 72 10.99 -18.19 -3.86
N THR A 73 10.07 -19.17 -3.82
CA THR A 73 9.04 -19.33 -4.85
C THR A 73 8.05 -18.17 -4.87
N THR A 74 7.68 -17.65 -3.70
CA THR A 74 6.78 -16.49 -3.59
C THR A 74 7.48 -15.22 -4.04
N ILE A 75 8.77 -15.05 -3.71
CA ILE A 75 9.58 -13.93 -4.24
C ILE A 75 9.58 -13.94 -5.77
N ASP A 76 9.87 -15.07 -6.38
CA ASP A 76 9.94 -15.19 -7.83
C ASP A 76 8.59 -14.86 -8.50
N ALA A 77 7.48 -15.31 -7.91
CA ALA A 77 6.14 -14.98 -8.38
C ALA A 77 5.86 -13.48 -8.31
N LEU A 78 6.13 -12.83 -7.17
CA LEU A 78 5.92 -11.40 -6.97
C LEU A 78 6.86 -10.55 -7.86
N VAL A 79 8.11 -10.98 -8.06
CA VAL A 79 9.05 -10.28 -8.96
C VAL A 79 8.58 -10.34 -10.40
N ARG A 80 8.05 -11.49 -10.87
CA ARG A 80 7.47 -11.63 -12.22
C ARG A 80 6.26 -10.73 -12.44
N GLN A 81 5.52 -10.40 -11.39
CA GLN A 81 4.40 -9.45 -11.42
C GLN A 81 4.84 -7.97 -11.38
N GLY A 82 6.15 -7.69 -11.40
CA GLY A 82 6.70 -6.34 -11.35
C GLY A 82 6.94 -5.80 -9.93
N SER A 83 6.65 -6.58 -8.89
CA SER A 83 6.66 -6.12 -7.50
C SER A 83 8.02 -6.20 -6.80
N GLY A 84 9.12 -6.46 -7.50
CA GLY A 84 10.41 -6.78 -6.85
C GLY A 84 10.96 -5.70 -5.90
N ILE A 85 10.73 -4.41 -6.19
CA ILE A 85 11.10 -3.33 -5.26
C ILE A 85 10.20 -3.29 -4.01
N HIS A 86 8.93 -3.63 -4.19
CA HIS A 86 7.97 -3.71 -3.09
C HIS A 86 8.25 -4.91 -2.20
N VAL A 87 8.62 -6.06 -2.78
CA VAL A 87 9.10 -7.24 -2.04
C VAL A 87 10.31 -6.88 -1.17
N ALA A 88 11.33 -6.22 -1.73
CA ALA A 88 12.49 -5.79 -0.95
C ALA A 88 12.10 -4.83 0.20
N THR A 89 11.15 -3.93 -0.04
CA THR A 89 10.68 -2.97 0.97
C THR A 89 9.89 -3.66 2.07
N ALA A 90 9.00 -4.59 1.71
CA ALA A 90 8.21 -5.40 2.63
C ALA A 90 9.12 -6.27 3.51
N LEU A 91 10.08 -7.00 2.93
CA LEU A 91 11.05 -7.81 3.68
C LEU A 91 11.90 -6.96 4.63
N ALA A 92 12.39 -5.81 4.17
CA ALA A 92 13.14 -4.90 5.04
C ALA A 92 12.27 -4.31 6.17
N ALA A 93 10.96 -4.11 5.92
CA ALA A 93 10.01 -3.73 6.95
C ALA A 93 9.80 -4.85 7.97
N ALA A 94 9.57 -6.08 7.51
CA ALA A 94 9.45 -7.27 8.37
C ALA A 94 10.68 -7.45 9.26
N ALA A 95 11.87 -7.28 8.69
CA ALA A 95 13.11 -7.36 9.45
C ALA A 95 13.19 -6.30 10.55
N SER A 96 12.78 -5.07 10.25
CA SER A 96 12.76 -3.97 11.23
C SER A 96 11.71 -4.18 12.33
N VAL A 97 10.57 -4.80 11.99
CA VAL A 97 9.51 -5.15 12.96
C VAL A 97 10.01 -6.16 13.97
N VAL A 98 10.61 -7.26 13.51
CA VAL A 98 11.13 -8.31 14.39
C VAL A 98 12.31 -7.82 15.22
N HIS A 99 13.15 -6.93 14.68
CA HIS A 99 14.22 -6.28 15.45
C HIS A 99 13.71 -5.28 16.50
N GLY A 100 12.44 -4.88 16.45
CA GLY A 100 11.86 -3.88 17.35
C GLY A 100 12.25 -2.43 17.04
N ASP A 101 12.87 -2.15 15.89
CA ASP A 101 13.19 -0.79 15.45
C ASP A 101 11.94 -0.11 14.87
N HIS A 102 11.16 0.52 15.75
CA HIS A 102 9.92 1.20 15.41
C HIS A 102 10.11 2.27 14.33
N ARG A 103 11.19 3.06 14.42
CA ARG A 103 11.44 4.16 13.48
C ARG A 103 11.66 3.61 12.07
N SER A 104 12.53 2.62 11.95
CA SER A 104 12.82 1.97 10.67
C SER A 104 11.63 1.18 10.14
N ALA A 105 10.92 0.45 11.00
CA ALA A 105 9.74 -0.33 10.63
C ALA A 105 8.67 0.59 10.04
N TYR A 106 8.26 1.62 10.78
CA TYR A 106 7.23 2.55 10.33
C TYR A 106 7.61 3.30 9.05
N ALA A 107 8.86 3.77 8.93
CA ALA A 107 9.32 4.42 7.70
C ALA A 107 9.25 3.49 6.47
N LYS A 108 9.58 2.20 6.62
CA LYS A 108 9.51 1.21 5.54
C LYS A 108 8.07 0.78 5.25
N LEU A 109 7.25 0.55 6.28
CA LEU A 109 5.83 0.24 6.14
C LEU A 109 5.08 1.35 5.40
N THR A 110 5.34 2.63 5.72
CA THR A 110 4.74 3.76 4.98
C THR A 110 5.08 3.75 3.49
N ARG A 111 6.24 3.23 3.09
CA ARG A 111 6.60 3.06 1.67
C ARG A 111 5.85 1.90 1.01
N CYS A 112 5.26 1.01 1.79
CA CYS A 112 4.35 -0.02 1.32
C CYS A 112 2.90 0.48 1.21
N TRP A 113 2.62 1.76 1.49
CA TRP A 113 1.30 2.33 1.28
C TRP A 113 1.03 2.56 -0.21
N GLY A 114 0.12 1.76 -0.77
CA GLY A 114 -0.41 1.92 -2.10
C GLY A 114 -0.74 0.58 -2.76
N ALA A 115 -1.62 0.59 -3.77
CA ALA A 115 -2.17 -0.63 -4.37
C ALA A 115 -1.11 -1.63 -4.87
N GLN A 116 -0.05 -1.13 -5.53
CA GLN A 116 1.04 -1.97 -6.04
C GLN A 116 1.90 -2.57 -4.91
N PRO A 117 2.42 -1.79 -3.94
CA PRO A 117 3.16 -2.37 -2.83
C PRO A 117 2.34 -3.27 -1.91
N ASP A 118 1.02 -3.08 -1.84
CA ASP A 118 0.16 -3.78 -0.89
C ASP A 118 0.16 -5.29 -1.07
N ALA A 119 0.27 -5.79 -2.31
CA ALA A 119 0.32 -7.23 -2.59
C ALA A 119 1.57 -7.89 -1.96
N ALA A 120 2.74 -7.23 -2.03
CA ALA A 120 3.95 -7.74 -1.41
C ALA A 120 3.89 -7.68 0.13
N LEU A 121 3.18 -6.69 0.66
CA LEU A 121 2.96 -6.55 2.09
C LEU A 121 1.95 -7.57 2.63
N ASP A 122 0.83 -7.80 1.92
CA ASP A 122 -0.17 -8.83 2.25
C ASP A 122 0.48 -10.21 2.34
N ALA A 123 1.39 -10.53 1.42
CA ALA A 123 2.10 -11.81 1.42
C ALA A 123 2.91 -12.07 2.71
N LEU A 124 3.29 -11.05 3.48
CA LEU A 124 3.96 -11.23 4.78
C LEU A 124 3.02 -11.74 5.89
N PHE A 125 1.72 -11.46 5.76
CA PHE A 125 0.69 -11.84 6.74
C PHE A 125 -0.09 -13.09 6.31
N ASN A 126 0.00 -13.49 5.05
CA ASN A 126 -0.65 -14.70 4.55
C ASN A 126 -0.01 -15.97 5.12
N SER A 127 -0.82 -17.03 5.18
CA SER A 127 -0.38 -18.41 5.42
C SER A 127 -0.54 -19.24 4.15
N GLY A 128 0.27 -20.28 3.98
CA GLY A 128 0.17 -21.21 2.84
C GLY A 128 1.00 -20.82 1.62
N PRO A 129 0.65 -21.30 0.41
CA PRO A 129 1.51 -21.21 -0.78
C PRO A 129 1.82 -19.79 -1.27
N GLU A 130 0.96 -18.83 -0.93
CA GLU A 130 1.13 -17.41 -1.28
C GLU A 130 1.88 -16.61 -0.21
N ALA A 131 2.24 -17.26 0.90
CA ALA A 131 2.98 -16.61 1.99
C ALA A 131 4.42 -16.30 1.55
N LEU A 132 4.87 -15.10 1.89
CA LEU A 132 6.24 -14.66 1.68
C LEU A 132 7.16 -15.19 2.78
N LEU A 133 6.65 -15.36 4.00
CA LEU A 133 7.36 -15.99 5.11
C LEU A 133 6.92 -17.46 5.23
N SER A 134 7.87 -18.37 5.47
CA SER A 134 7.56 -19.79 5.69
C SER A 134 6.77 -19.99 6.99
N ASP A 135 7.11 -19.22 8.02
CA ASP A 135 6.36 -19.11 9.28
C ASP A 135 6.16 -17.62 9.64
N PRO A 136 4.95 -17.07 9.47
CA PRO A 136 4.67 -15.68 9.78
C PRO A 136 4.50 -15.42 11.30
N ALA A 137 4.40 -16.45 12.15
CA ALA A 137 3.98 -16.29 13.56
C ALA A 137 4.91 -15.36 14.37
N SER A 138 6.23 -15.50 14.19
CA SER A 138 7.21 -14.63 14.84
C SER A 138 7.04 -13.17 14.42
N PHE A 139 6.90 -12.92 13.11
CA PHE A 139 6.68 -11.58 12.57
C PHE A 139 5.37 -10.97 13.07
N VAL A 140 4.27 -11.73 13.02
CA VAL A 140 2.94 -11.32 13.50
C VAL A 140 2.98 -10.94 14.98
N THR A 141 3.64 -11.74 15.81
CA THR A 141 3.78 -11.47 17.26
C THR A 141 4.50 -10.14 17.50
N HIS A 142 5.60 -9.88 16.78
CA HIS A 142 6.34 -8.63 16.91
C HIS A 142 5.56 -7.43 16.35
N ALA A 143 4.80 -7.62 15.27
CA ALA A 143 3.93 -6.60 14.70
C ALA A 143 2.82 -6.21 15.69
N ALA A 144 2.16 -7.17 16.32
CA ALA A 144 1.13 -6.92 17.34
C ALA A 144 1.71 -6.15 18.54
N ARG A 145 2.85 -6.61 19.07
CA ARG A 145 3.55 -5.93 20.17
C ARG A 145 3.92 -4.50 19.81
N MET A 146 4.41 -4.25 18.60
CA MET A 146 4.79 -2.91 18.13
C MET A 146 3.57 -1.96 18.07
N VAL A 147 2.41 -2.48 17.70
CA VAL A 147 1.14 -1.74 17.72
C VAL A 147 0.70 -1.43 19.16
N GLU A 148 0.77 -2.40 20.07
CA GLU A 148 0.43 -2.22 21.50
C GLU A 148 1.34 -1.19 22.20
N THR A 149 2.64 -1.21 21.90
CA THR A 149 3.59 -0.27 22.50
C THR A 149 3.65 1.08 21.82
N ASN A 150 2.77 1.35 20.84
CA ASN A 150 2.73 2.63 20.15
C ASN A 150 2.06 3.74 21.00
N THR A 151 2.77 4.21 22.03
CA THR A 151 2.23 5.12 23.07
C THR A 151 2.51 6.61 22.82
N GLY A 152 3.14 6.97 21.71
CA GLY A 152 3.62 8.34 21.48
C GLY A 152 2.66 9.20 20.66
N ASN A 153 2.47 10.44 21.11
CA ASN A 153 1.60 11.47 20.53
C ASN A 153 2.27 12.25 19.37
N GLU A 154 3.26 11.68 18.72
CA GLU A 154 4.00 12.37 17.66
C GLU A 154 3.19 12.38 16.37
N ASN A 155 2.92 13.58 15.85
CA ASN A 155 2.28 13.82 14.55
C ASN A 155 3.21 13.49 13.37
N SER A 156 3.81 12.30 13.37
CA SER A 156 4.66 11.80 12.30
C SER A 156 3.83 11.04 11.27
N LEU A 157 4.02 11.37 9.99
CA LEU A 157 3.43 10.63 8.87
C LEU A 157 3.78 9.14 8.97
N HIS A 158 5.07 8.85 9.14
CA HIS A 158 5.56 7.47 9.15
C HIS A 158 4.97 6.66 10.28
N ARG A 159 4.92 7.25 11.48
CA ARG A 159 4.34 6.59 12.66
C ARG A 159 2.85 6.33 12.47
N THR A 160 2.10 7.32 11.99
CA THR A 160 0.65 7.22 11.78
C THR A 160 0.32 6.17 10.72
N VAL A 161 0.90 6.29 9.53
CA VAL A 161 0.63 5.39 8.41
C VAL A 161 1.21 4.01 8.67
N GLY A 162 2.45 3.92 9.14
CA GLY A 162 3.10 2.64 9.45
C GLY A 162 2.38 1.85 10.53
N SER A 163 1.95 2.50 11.62
CA SER A 163 1.15 1.83 12.66
C SER A 163 -0.24 1.47 12.16
N GLY A 164 -0.91 2.36 11.42
CA GLY A 164 -2.22 2.05 10.83
C GLY A 164 -2.17 0.89 9.84
N ILE A 165 -1.09 0.75 9.07
CA ILE A 165 -0.85 -0.43 8.22
C ILE A 165 -0.81 -1.71 9.06
N LEU A 166 -0.05 -1.74 10.16
CA LEU A 166 0.00 -2.93 11.03
C LEU A 166 -1.37 -3.22 11.65
N VAL A 167 -2.07 -2.20 12.16
CA VAL A 167 -3.44 -2.35 12.67
C VAL A 167 -4.33 -2.94 11.59
N HIS A 168 -4.28 -2.43 10.37
CA HIS A 168 -5.09 -2.93 9.26
C HIS A 168 -4.78 -4.40 8.94
N LYS A 169 -3.50 -4.75 8.75
CA LYS A 169 -3.09 -6.10 8.35
C LYS A 169 -3.38 -7.13 9.43
N LEU A 170 -3.09 -6.80 10.70
CA LEU A 170 -3.42 -7.67 11.84
C LEU A 170 -4.94 -7.84 11.97
N THR A 171 -5.72 -6.76 11.88
CA THR A 171 -7.19 -6.84 11.94
C THR A 171 -7.77 -7.65 10.77
N LYS A 172 -7.25 -7.46 9.56
CA LYS A 172 -7.67 -8.22 8.36
C LYS A 172 -7.38 -9.71 8.49
N MET A 173 -6.33 -10.08 9.22
CA MET A 173 -5.94 -11.47 9.45
C MET A 173 -6.76 -12.11 10.59
N GLU A 174 -6.89 -11.43 11.73
CA GLU A 174 -7.51 -11.97 12.96
C GLU A 174 -9.02 -11.73 13.05
N GLY A 175 -9.58 -10.83 12.22
CA GLY A 175 -10.98 -10.39 12.29
C GLY A 175 -11.30 -9.43 13.43
N ALA A 176 -10.33 -9.10 14.28
CA ALA A 176 -10.48 -8.14 15.37
C ALA A 176 -9.20 -7.30 15.53
N PRO A 177 -9.32 -6.02 15.93
CA PRO A 177 -8.15 -5.17 16.09
C PRO A 177 -7.31 -5.57 17.31
N PRO A 178 -5.97 -5.48 17.23
CA PRO A 178 -5.06 -5.86 18.32
C PRO A 178 -5.19 -4.96 19.56
N ILE A 179 -5.71 -3.74 19.37
CA ILE A 179 -6.03 -2.79 20.44
C ILE A 179 -7.37 -2.15 20.14
N ALA A 180 -8.14 -1.87 21.18
CA ALA A 180 -9.39 -1.12 21.04
C ALA A 180 -9.10 0.28 20.47
N THR A 181 -9.60 0.53 19.26
CA THR A 181 -9.50 1.84 18.61
C THR A 181 -10.76 2.65 18.84
N SER A 182 -10.63 3.91 19.25
CA SER A 182 -11.75 4.86 19.34
C SER A 182 -11.61 5.97 18.31
N HIS A 183 -12.73 6.34 17.69
CA HIS A 183 -12.82 7.49 16.78
C HIS A 183 -13.07 8.81 17.52
N GLU A 184 -13.41 8.75 18.81
CA GLU A 184 -13.75 9.93 19.64
C GLU A 184 -12.51 10.70 20.10
N THR A 185 -11.32 10.11 19.98
CA THR A 185 -10.07 10.78 20.34
C THR A 185 -9.71 11.79 19.23
N PRO A 186 -9.47 13.08 19.54
CA PRO A 186 -9.35 14.15 18.55
C PRO A 186 -8.04 14.12 17.73
N GLN A 187 -7.22 13.08 17.86
CA GLN A 187 -5.94 12.94 17.17
C GLN A 187 -6.10 12.25 15.81
N ARG A 188 -5.38 12.77 14.81
CA ARG A 188 -5.33 12.19 13.45
C ARG A 188 -4.88 10.73 13.45
N SER A 189 -3.90 10.38 14.28
CA SER A 189 -3.39 9.03 14.43
C SER A 189 -4.47 8.08 14.92
N SER A 190 -5.25 8.48 15.93
CA SER A 190 -6.38 7.70 16.44
C SER A 190 -7.45 7.47 15.38
N ALA A 191 -7.85 8.53 14.66
CA ALA A 191 -8.82 8.41 13.57
C ALA A 191 -8.29 7.54 12.41
N PHE A 192 -7.01 7.60 12.08
CA PHE A 192 -6.40 6.77 11.04
C PHE A 192 -6.31 5.29 11.47
N SER A 193 -5.93 5.03 12.73
CA SER A 193 -5.92 3.67 13.30
C SER A 193 -7.33 3.09 13.37
N TYR A 194 -8.33 3.88 13.78
CA TYR A 194 -9.74 3.45 13.79
C TYR A 194 -10.22 3.08 12.39
N ARG A 195 -9.97 3.93 11.38
CA ARG A 195 -10.24 3.59 9.97
C ARG A 195 -9.54 2.29 9.57
N SER A 196 -8.25 2.18 9.86
CA SER A 196 -7.43 1.03 9.48
C SER A 196 -7.99 -0.28 10.05
N ALA A 197 -8.41 -0.26 11.32
CA ALA A 197 -9.09 -1.38 11.98
C ALA A 197 -10.43 -1.70 11.33
N ALA A 198 -11.32 -0.71 11.17
CA ALA A 198 -12.65 -0.91 10.60
C ALA A 198 -12.59 -1.51 9.19
N ILE A 199 -11.73 -0.97 8.30
CA ILE A 199 -11.56 -1.52 6.95
C ILE A 199 -10.94 -2.93 7.01
N GLY A 200 -10.05 -3.20 7.98
CA GLY A 200 -9.52 -4.54 8.20
C GLY A 200 -10.62 -5.56 8.54
N VAL A 201 -11.54 -5.22 9.46
CA VAL A 201 -12.68 -6.08 9.83
C VAL A 201 -13.60 -6.28 8.63
N ILE A 202 -13.93 -5.22 7.89
CA ILE A 202 -14.80 -5.29 6.70
C ILE A 202 -14.18 -6.16 5.59
N LEU A 203 -12.86 -6.20 5.46
CA LEU A 203 -12.19 -7.07 4.48
C LEU A 203 -12.03 -8.52 4.95
N ASN A 204 -12.03 -8.75 6.27
CA ASN A 204 -11.96 -10.09 6.84
C ASN A 204 -13.33 -10.80 6.84
N SER A 205 -14.39 -10.04 7.09
CA SER A 205 -15.74 -10.55 7.29
C SER A 205 -16.68 -10.21 6.12
N ASP A 206 -17.71 -11.03 5.92
CA ASP A 206 -18.85 -10.70 5.04
C ASP A 206 -20.04 -10.11 5.84
N ASP A 207 -19.84 -9.82 7.13
CA ASP A 207 -20.83 -9.13 7.97
C ASP A 207 -20.80 -7.61 7.72
N ILE A 208 -21.92 -7.08 7.24
CA ILE A 208 -22.11 -5.66 6.97
C ILE A 208 -22.15 -4.80 8.25
N ALA A 209 -22.28 -5.39 9.45
CA ALA A 209 -22.48 -4.65 10.70
C ALA A 209 -21.36 -3.64 10.95
N GLU A 210 -20.11 -4.02 10.69
CA GLU A 210 -18.97 -3.11 10.81
C GLU A 210 -19.05 -1.96 9.82
N SER A 211 -19.47 -2.25 8.59
CA SER A 211 -19.64 -1.24 7.54
C SER A 211 -20.71 -0.21 7.91
N VAL A 212 -21.84 -0.66 8.49
CA VAL A 212 -22.89 0.23 9.03
C VAL A 212 -22.34 1.10 10.17
N ARG A 213 -21.62 0.49 11.12
CA ARG A 213 -21.02 1.21 12.25
C ARG A 213 -20.00 2.25 11.78
N TYR A 214 -19.13 1.86 10.85
CA TYR A 214 -18.11 2.74 10.28
C TYR A 214 -18.75 3.94 9.58
N ARG A 215 -19.78 3.71 8.77
CA ARG A 215 -20.55 4.78 8.12
C ARG A 215 -21.14 5.77 9.13
N SER A 216 -21.80 5.29 10.19
CA SER A 216 -22.37 6.17 11.22
C SER A 216 -21.31 7.05 11.89
N ASN A 217 -20.12 6.50 12.14
CA ASN A 217 -19.01 7.23 12.75
C ASN A 217 -18.33 8.20 11.76
N LEU A 218 -18.36 7.88 10.47
CA LEU A 218 -17.90 8.76 9.40
C LEU A 218 -18.81 10.00 9.28
N GLU A 219 -20.13 9.82 9.38
CA GLU A 219 -21.10 10.93 9.31
C GLU A 219 -20.96 11.90 10.50
N SER A 220 -20.53 11.41 11.68
CA SER A 220 -20.38 12.24 12.90
C SER A 220 -18.99 12.89 13.06
N SER A 221 -17.99 12.55 12.24
CA SER A 221 -16.61 13.00 12.42
C SER A 221 -15.99 13.56 11.14
N SER A 222 -15.78 14.88 11.10
CA SER A 222 -15.09 15.57 9.99
C SER A 222 -13.64 15.13 9.83
N LEU A 223 -12.99 14.77 10.94
CA LEU A 223 -11.64 14.22 10.93
C LEU A 223 -11.60 12.85 10.23
N LEU A 224 -12.56 11.98 10.53
CA LEU A 224 -12.65 10.67 9.90
C LEU A 224 -12.98 10.78 8.40
N GLN A 225 -13.87 11.71 8.02
CA GLN A 225 -14.17 12.01 6.60
C GLN A 225 -12.92 12.44 5.84
N ARG A 226 -12.13 13.36 6.41
CA ARG A 226 -10.87 13.79 5.81
C ARG A 226 -9.88 12.62 5.68
N ASN A 227 -9.77 11.80 6.71
CA ASN A 227 -8.91 10.61 6.69
C ASN A 227 -9.35 9.60 5.62
N GLU A 228 -10.65 9.42 5.40
CA GLU A 228 -11.18 8.53 4.38
C GLU A 228 -10.69 8.91 2.99
N ILE A 229 -10.93 10.17 2.58
CA ILE A 229 -10.50 10.68 1.28
C ILE A 229 -8.99 10.66 1.13
N TRP A 230 -8.28 11.16 2.14
CA TRP A 230 -6.82 11.20 2.09
C TRP A 230 -6.23 9.81 1.93
N SER A 231 -6.79 8.82 2.64
CA SER A 231 -6.33 7.44 2.55
C SER A 231 -6.57 6.87 1.16
N MET A 232 -7.78 7.03 0.61
CA MET A 232 -8.10 6.54 -0.74
C MET A 232 -7.23 7.20 -1.81
N ALA A 233 -7.13 8.52 -1.80
CA ALA A 233 -6.36 9.28 -2.78
C ALA A 233 -4.86 8.98 -2.72
N SER A 234 -4.29 8.85 -1.52
CA SER A 234 -2.86 8.56 -1.36
C SER A 234 -2.51 7.10 -1.60
N TYR A 235 -3.42 6.16 -1.30
CA TYR A 235 -3.23 4.75 -1.61
C TYR A 235 -3.30 4.49 -3.12
N SER A 236 -4.15 5.25 -3.81
CA SER A 236 -4.35 5.16 -5.26
C SER A 236 -3.34 5.96 -6.07
N THR A 237 -2.43 6.70 -5.41
CA THR A 237 -1.40 7.57 -6.02
C THR A 237 -1.88 8.89 -6.64
N ASP A 238 -3.18 9.19 -6.61
CA ASP A 238 -3.69 10.53 -6.97
C ASP A 238 -3.09 11.63 -6.07
N LEU A 239 -2.80 11.30 -4.80
CA LEU A 239 -2.30 12.24 -3.80
C LEU A 239 -0.95 11.80 -3.21
N ILE A 240 0.01 12.73 -3.15
CA ILE A 240 1.24 12.52 -2.39
C ILE A 240 0.93 12.56 -0.88
N GLN A 241 1.50 11.61 -0.13
CA GLN A 241 1.32 11.55 1.31
C GLN A 241 1.88 12.80 2.00
N THR A 242 1.08 13.43 2.86
CA THR A 242 1.45 14.59 3.67
C THR A 242 1.21 14.28 5.14
N SER A 243 2.03 14.81 6.05
CA SER A 243 1.88 14.56 7.50
C SER A 243 0.60 15.15 8.10
N ASP A 244 -0.02 16.12 7.40
CA ASP A 244 -1.21 16.82 7.86
C ASP A 244 -2.52 16.34 7.22
N PHE A 245 -2.43 15.36 6.32
CA PHE A 245 -3.52 14.81 5.55
C PHE A 245 -4.27 15.88 4.74
N SER A 246 -3.55 16.87 4.23
CA SER A 246 -4.08 17.89 3.30
C SER A 246 -4.52 17.26 1.99
N ILE A 247 -5.67 17.74 1.49
CA ILE A 247 -6.26 17.32 0.21
C ILE A 247 -6.53 18.61 -0.59
N PRO A 248 -5.87 18.82 -1.74
CA PRO A 248 -6.14 19.98 -2.59
C PRO A 248 -7.59 19.95 -3.11
N SER A 249 -8.29 21.08 -3.11
CA SER A 249 -9.69 21.15 -3.58
C SER A 249 -9.86 20.91 -5.08
N THR A 250 -8.80 20.99 -5.86
CA THR A 250 -8.79 20.77 -7.31
C THR A 250 -8.27 19.38 -7.70
N LEU A 251 -8.05 18.49 -6.72
CA LEU A 251 -7.54 17.15 -6.97
C LEU A 251 -8.59 16.33 -7.74
N SER A 252 -8.19 15.75 -8.88
CA SER A 252 -8.99 14.74 -9.56
C SER A 252 -8.63 13.36 -9.01
N LEU A 253 -9.64 12.52 -8.78
CA LEU A 253 -9.50 11.20 -8.14
C LEU A 253 -9.60 10.08 -9.17
N SER A 254 -8.77 10.15 -10.22
CA SER A 254 -8.87 9.25 -11.38
C SER A 254 -8.39 7.82 -11.07
N ASP A 255 -7.27 7.68 -10.38
CA ASP A 255 -6.75 6.36 -10.01
C ASP A 255 -7.59 5.73 -8.88
N THR A 256 -8.05 6.57 -7.94
CA THR A 256 -8.99 6.18 -6.90
C THR A 256 -10.29 5.64 -7.49
N ALA A 257 -10.85 6.31 -8.49
CA ALA A 257 -12.05 5.84 -9.19
C ALA A 257 -11.80 4.47 -9.85
N ASN A 258 -10.64 4.26 -10.48
CA ASN A 258 -10.31 2.97 -11.11
C ASN A 258 -10.21 1.83 -10.10
N ILE A 259 -9.59 2.05 -8.93
CA ILE A 259 -9.51 1.05 -7.86
C ILE A 259 -10.90 0.73 -7.32
N VAL A 260 -11.72 1.75 -7.05
CA VAL A 260 -13.09 1.56 -6.55
C VAL A 260 -13.94 0.79 -7.55
N LEU A 261 -13.86 1.10 -8.84
CA LEU A 261 -14.58 0.37 -9.89
C LEU A 261 -14.19 -1.11 -9.97
N SER A 262 -12.91 -1.41 -9.77
CA SER A 262 -12.45 -2.80 -9.67
C SER A 262 -13.07 -3.49 -8.47
N ASP A 263 -13.03 -2.84 -7.30
CA ASP A 263 -13.49 -3.46 -6.05
C ASP A 263 -15.02 -3.66 -5.99
N VAL A 264 -15.83 -2.79 -6.61
CA VAL A 264 -17.30 -2.93 -6.66
C VAL A 264 -17.73 -4.31 -7.16
N ASN A 265 -17.00 -4.85 -8.13
CA ASN A 265 -17.34 -6.11 -8.78
C ASN A 265 -16.68 -7.34 -8.17
N SER A 266 -15.57 -7.18 -7.45
CA SER A 266 -14.73 -8.31 -7.01
C SER A 266 -14.76 -8.58 -5.51
N ARG A 267 -15.35 -7.69 -4.70
CA ARG A 267 -15.32 -7.79 -3.23
C ARG A 267 -16.62 -8.30 -2.63
N SER A 268 -16.53 -8.68 -1.36
CA SER A 268 -17.61 -9.17 -0.51
C SER A 268 -18.75 -8.16 -0.40
N GLU A 269 -19.93 -8.58 0.05
CA GLU A 269 -21.08 -7.69 0.17
C GLU A 269 -20.90 -6.69 1.33
N ALA A 270 -20.17 -7.07 2.38
CA ALA A 270 -19.72 -6.14 3.44
C ALA A 270 -18.86 -5.00 2.89
N TYR A 271 -17.86 -5.33 2.05
CA TYR A 271 -17.01 -4.31 1.44
C TYR A 271 -17.77 -3.48 0.41
N LEU A 272 -18.65 -4.11 -0.38
CA LEU A 272 -19.56 -3.38 -1.29
C LEU A 272 -20.43 -2.38 -0.51
N HIS A 273 -21.02 -2.78 0.62
CA HIS A 273 -21.79 -1.89 1.48
C HIS A 273 -20.94 -0.71 1.97
N TYR A 274 -19.67 -0.95 2.32
CA TYR A 274 -18.75 0.13 2.69
C TYR A 274 -18.48 1.08 1.52
N LEU A 275 -18.23 0.54 0.32
CA LEU A 275 -17.98 1.35 -0.86
C LEU A 275 -19.16 2.28 -1.16
N ILE A 276 -20.37 1.74 -1.20
CA ILE A 276 -21.56 2.48 -1.63
C ILE A 276 -22.10 3.45 -0.56
N THR A 277 -21.82 3.19 0.72
CA THR A 277 -22.35 4.03 1.83
C THR A 277 -21.32 4.99 2.43
N ALA A 278 -20.02 4.72 2.29
CA ALA A 278 -18.96 5.54 2.86
C ALA A 278 -17.98 6.03 1.78
N ALA A 279 -17.27 5.13 1.11
CA ALA A 279 -16.13 5.48 0.26
C ALA A 279 -16.54 6.30 -0.99
N ILE A 280 -17.45 5.78 -1.81
CA ILE A 280 -17.94 6.46 -3.03
C ILE A 280 -18.62 7.80 -2.70
N PRO A 281 -19.54 7.89 -1.71
CA PRO A 281 -20.10 9.18 -1.29
C PRO A 281 -19.03 10.20 -0.91
N ALA A 282 -17.99 9.78 -0.19
CA ALA A 282 -16.90 10.65 0.19
C ALA A 282 -16.14 11.13 -1.06
N VAL A 283 -15.76 10.22 -1.97
CA VAL A 283 -15.07 10.57 -3.23
C VAL A 283 -15.90 11.56 -4.05
N LEU A 284 -17.21 11.33 -4.20
CA LEU A 284 -18.11 12.22 -4.95
C LEU A 284 -18.29 13.59 -4.31
N ALA A 285 -18.23 13.68 -2.97
CA ALA A 285 -18.29 14.95 -2.26
C ALA A 285 -17.05 15.83 -2.54
N HIS A 286 -15.90 15.20 -2.82
CA HIS A 286 -14.66 15.90 -3.17
C HIS A 286 -14.50 16.13 -4.68
N ASP A 287 -14.67 15.08 -5.49
CA ASP A 287 -14.61 15.10 -6.95
C ASP A 287 -15.97 14.65 -7.52
N PRO A 288 -16.90 15.58 -7.81
CA PRO A 288 -18.23 15.26 -8.35
C PRO A 288 -18.21 14.55 -9.70
N LYS A 289 -17.08 14.61 -10.44
CA LYS A 289 -16.91 13.89 -11.71
C LYS A 289 -16.46 12.44 -11.49
N PHE A 290 -16.11 12.06 -10.26
CA PHE A 290 -15.60 10.75 -9.90
C PHE A 290 -14.42 10.34 -10.79
N GLY A 291 -13.40 11.20 -10.91
CA GLY A 291 -12.26 10.94 -11.80
C GLY A 291 -12.65 10.86 -13.29
N HIS A 292 -13.72 11.54 -13.70
CA HIS A 292 -14.36 11.43 -15.02
C HIS A 292 -14.94 10.03 -15.34
N ALA A 293 -15.12 9.16 -14.33
CA ALA A 293 -15.61 7.80 -14.49
C ALA A 293 -17.04 7.57 -13.98
N LYS A 294 -17.82 8.64 -13.80
CA LYS A 294 -19.20 8.55 -13.25
C LYS A 294 -20.12 7.61 -14.04
N ALA A 295 -20.05 7.62 -15.38
CA ALA A 295 -20.84 6.70 -16.22
C ALA A 295 -20.44 5.23 -15.98
N ARG A 296 -19.13 4.95 -15.93
CA ARG A 296 -18.60 3.61 -15.61
C ARG A 296 -19.00 3.13 -14.22
N LEU A 297 -19.14 4.06 -13.26
CA LEU A 297 -19.62 3.74 -11.91
C LEU A 297 -21.09 3.30 -11.93
N ILE A 298 -21.94 3.98 -12.69
CA ILE A 298 -23.35 3.59 -12.84
C ILE A 298 -23.41 2.18 -13.45
N GLU A 299 -22.73 1.95 -14.57
CA GLU A 299 -22.67 0.65 -15.24
C GLU A 299 -22.16 -0.46 -14.31
N ALA A 300 -21.10 -0.20 -13.52
CA ALA A 300 -20.55 -1.18 -12.58
C ALA A 300 -21.54 -1.54 -11.46
N LEU A 301 -22.29 -0.57 -10.93
CA LEU A 301 -23.29 -0.82 -9.90
C LEU A 301 -24.51 -1.57 -10.44
N GLU A 302 -24.97 -1.23 -11.65
CA GLU A 302 -26.04 -1.97 -12.36
C GLU A 302 -25.64 -3.42 -12.59
N LEU A 303 -24.44 -3.64 -13.14
CA LEU A 303 -23.89 -4.98 -13.37
C LEU A 303 -23.73 -5.77 -12.06
N ARG A 304 -23.33 -5.11 -10.96
CA ARG A 304 -23.24 -5.76 -9.65
C ARG A 304 -24.61 -6.20 -9.12
N ILE A 305 -25.67 -5.42 -9.36
CA ILE A 305 -27.05 -5.78 -9.02
C ILE A 305 -27.51 -6.98 -9.85
N ASP A 306 -27.25 -6.96 -11.17
CA ASP A 306 -27.65 -8.03 -12.10
C ASP A 306 -26.96 -9.36 -11.77
N HIS A 307 -25.71 -9.33 -11.31
CA HIS A 307 -25.00 -10.51 -10.80
C HIS A 307 -25.53 -11.03 -9.45
N GLY A 308 -26.40 -10.28 -8.78
CA GLY A 308 -27.00 -10.63 -7.51
C GLY A 308 -26.27 -10.04 -6.31
N ILE A 309 -27.04 -9.35 -5.47
CA ILE A 309 -26.66 -8.94 -4.11
C ILE A 309 -27.63 -9.62 -3.15
N SER A 310 -27.11 -10.50 -2.29
CA SER A 310 -27.89 -11.35 -1.39
C SER A 310 -28.38 -10.58 -0.16
N ASP A 311 -27.53 -9.72 0.38
CA ASP A 311 -27.82 -8.87 1.53
C ASP A 311 -28.75 -7.72 1.12
N ARG A 312 -29.88 -7.64 1.82
CA ARG A 312 -30.94 -6.66 1.53
C ARG A 312 -30.50 -5.22 1.80
N ASN A 313 -29.64 -5.00 2.79
CA ASN A 313 -29.17 -3.66 3.14
C ASN A 313 -28.15 -3.17 2.10
N ALA A 314 -27.23 -4.04 1.67
CA ALA A 314 -26.31 -3.76 0.57
C ALA A 314 -27.06 -3.45 -0.73
N LEU A 315 -28.05 -4.27 -1.11
CA LEU A 315 -28.88 -4.03 -2.29
C LEU A 315 -29.63 -2.68 -2.20
N THR A 316 -30.27 -2.42 -1.06
CA THR A 316 -31.01 -1.16 -0.85
C THR A 316 -30.11 0.05 -0.93
N ALA A 317 -28.92 0.00 -0.32
CA ALA A 317 -27.94 1.06 -0.37
C ALA A 317 -27.38 1.26 -1.80
N CYS A 318 -27.19 0.19 -2.56
CA CYS A 318 -26.70 0.24 -3.94
C CYS A 318 -27.71 0.97 -4.84
N ILE A 319 -28.98 0.58 -4.75
CA ILE A 319 -30.08 1.24 -5.48
C ILE A 319 -30.21 2.71 -5.08
N ALA A 320 -30.08 3.02 -3.79
CA ALA A 320 -30.14 4.40 -3.30
C ALA A 320 -28.99 5.26 -3.84
N LEU A 321 -27.77 4.72 -3.89
CA LEU A 321 -26.62 5.40 -4.50
C LEU A 321 -26.85 5.63 -5.99
N LEU A 322 -27.25 4.60 -6.74
CA LEU A 322 -27.55 4.68 -8.18
C LEU A 322 -28.55 5.81 -8.48
N LYS A 323 -29.66 5.88 -7.74
CA LYS A 323 -30.67 6.95 -7.91
C LYS A 323 -30.12 8.35 -7.65
N ARG A 324 -29.12 8.49 -6.78
CA ARG A 324 -28.52 9.78 -6.44
C ARG A 324 -27.50 10.24 -7.48
N ILE A 325 -26.84 9.31 -8.17
CA ILE A 325 -25.76 9.61 -9.10
C ILE A 325 -26.20 9.56 -10.57
N SER A 326 -27.31 8.90 -10.88
CA SER A 326 -27.97 8.97 -12.20
C SER A 326 -28.51 10.37 -12.45
#